data_AF-A0A553NTT2-F1
#
_entry.id   AF-A0A553NTT2-F1
#
_cell.length_a   1.000
_cell.length_b   1.000
_cell.length_c   1.000
_cell.angle_alpha   90.00
_cell.angle_beta   90.00
_cell.angle_gamma   90.00
#
_symmetry.space_group_name_H-M   'P 1'
#
loop_
_entity.id
_entity.type
_entity.pdbx_description
1 polymer ?
#
loop_
_entity_poly.entity_id
_entity_poly.type
_entity_poly.pdbx_seq_one_letter_code
_entity_poly.pdbx_strand_id
1 'polypeptide(L)'
;MCGKQRIKLASGQLISGTWTIVLLLLLFLLLLMGDSSVSPSRDLDLPTGPRLARLPPAWPQRHQDVFITPRTHFPAQKQKVLDLLAQGHTEVFLHALGAAIPRAIHLALSVQSQVGPTLLQIRTQTDTVELTDCGYWDENPPKFGRSRPIELSPARSMFFQLKEILRWLGLTVWEIFVFLLAFLLFTILLTLKVELWVDISYWIVFSPLFVCDAFNAYFCVIVLIRMYIETSYKSALLRALWSLFLILMLFIFKYMLCVKLTSSGTYEYSEVFTPVFILLHLVMVKACQLH
;
A
#
# COMPACT_ATOMS: atom_id res chain seq x y z
N MET A 1 -58.54 39.63 -12.61
CA MET A 1 -57.65 39.77 -13.77
C MET A 1 -56.23 39.44 -13.34
N CYS A 2 -55.60 38.53 -14.08
CA CYS A 2 -54.39 37.79 -13.74
C CYS A 2 -53.13 38.67 -13.80
N GLY A 3 -52.34 38.68 -12.71
CA GLY A 3 -51.06 39.38 -12.62
C GLY A 3 -49.97 38.67 -13.42
N LYS A 4 -49.42 39.37 -14.42
CA LYS A 4 -48.38 38.89 -15.32
C LYS A 4 -47.03 39.46 -14.88
N GLN A 5 -46.24 38.69 -14.11
CA GLN A 5 -44.83 39.01 -13.88
C GLN A 5 -43.97 38.35 -14.96
N ARG A 6 -43.42 39.17 -15.85
CA ARG A 6 -42.32 38.80 -16.77
C ARG A 6 -41.00 39.17 -16.08
N ILE A 7 -40.25 38.19 -15.64
CA ILE A 7 -38.84 38.38 -15.28
C ILE A 7 -38.03 38.10 -16.54
N LYS A 8 -37.45 39.16 -17.10
CA LYS A 8 -36.39 39.13 -18.10
C LYS A 8 -35.07 39.06 -17.31
N LEU A 9 -34.38 37.93 -17.34
CA LEU A 9 -32.99 37.86 -16.90
C LEU A 9 -32.12 37.47 -18.10
N ALA A 10 -31.18 38.36 -18.35
CA ALA A 10 -30.40 38.46 -19.56
C ALA A 10 -29.43 37.27 -19.71
N SER A 11 -29.35 36.81 -20.94
CA SER A 11 -28.21 36.09 -21.51
C SER A 11 -26.94 36.94 -21.40
N GLY A 12 -25.86 36.39 -20.83
CA GLY A 12 -24.56 37.05 -20.85
C GLY A 12 -23.46 36.27 -20.14
N GLN A 13 -22.74 35.46 -20.92
CA GLN A 13 -21.33 35.06 -20.70
C GLN A 13 -20.92 34.53 -19.31
N LEU A 14 -20.91 33.20 -19.15
CA LEU A 14 -20.09 32.54 -18.13
C LEU A 14 -19.42 31.25 -18.65
N ILE A 15 -19.03 31.21 -19.92
CA ILE A 15 -18.38 30.04 -20.54
C ILE A 15 -16.85 30.20 -20.64
N SER A 16 -16.30 31.38 -20.38
CA SER A 16 -14.84 31.62 -20.46
C SER A 16 -14.07 31.32 -19.17
N GLY A 17 -14.74 31.34 -18.01
CA GLY A 17 -14.07 31.28 -16.69
C GLY A 17 -13.69 29.86 -16.22
N THR A 18 -14.48 28.86 -16.60
CA THR A 18 -14.23 27.45 -16.25
C THR A 18 -13.02 26.91 -16.99
N TRP A 19 -12.82 27.28 -18.25
CA TRP A 19 -11.61 26.90 -18.98
C TRP A 19 -10.36 27.60 -18.44
N THR A 20 -10.45 28.85 -17.98
CA THR A 20 -9.30 29.52 -17.36
C THR A 20 -8.95 28.93 -16.00
N ILE A 21 -9.94 28.52 -15.19
CA ILE A 21 -9.69 27.87 -13.90
C ILE A 21 -9.16 26.45 -14.12
N VAL A 22 -9.70 25.70 -15.09
CA VAL A 22 -9.17 24.38 -15.46
C VAL A 22 -7.77 24.51 -16.05
N LEU A 23 -7.49 25.52 -16.87
CA LEU A 23 -6.16 25.79 -17.42
C LEU A 23 -5.19 26.23 -16.30
N LEU A 24 -5.60 27.08 -15.36
CA LEU A 24 -4.78 27.47 -14.21
C LEU A 24 -4.55 26.31 -13.25
N LEU A 25 -5.54 25.45 -13.02
CA LEU A 25 -5.41 24.26 -12.19
C LEU A 25 -4.54 23.21 -12.87
N LEU A 26 -4.61 23.09 -14.20
CA LEU A 26 -3.77 22.22 -15.04
C LEU A 26 -2.35 22.78 -15.18
N LEU A 27 -2.17 24.11 -15.21
CA LEU A 27 -0.87 24.79 -15.19
C LEU A 27 -0.24 24.72 -13.78
N PHE A 28 -1.05 24.80 -12.72
CA PHE A 28 -0.65 24.60 -11.32
C PHE A 28 -0.32 23.13 -11.03
N LEU A 29 -1.06 22.18 -11.61
CA LEU A 29 -0.73 20.75 -11.64
C LEU A 29 0.54 20.48 -12.45
N LEU A 30 0.75 21.16 -13.59
CA LEU A 30 1.99 21.10 -14.36
C LEU A 30 3.17 21.73 -13.60
N LEU A 31 2.95 22.75 -12.78
CA LEU A 31 3.95 23.35 -11.87
C LEU A 31 4.27 22.43 -10.69
N LEU A 32 3.28 21.74 -10.12
CA LEU A 32 3.49 20.68 -9.11
C LEU A 32 4.12 19.41 -9.71
N MET A 33 3.85 19.11 -10.98
CA MET A 33 4.48 18.04 -11.74
C MET A 33 5.90 18.42 -12.20
N GLY A 34 6.20 19.72 -12.31
CA GLY A 34 7.53 20.26 -12.56
C GLY A 34 8.52 20.02 -11.42
N ASP A 35 8.04 19.78 -10.20
CA ASP A 35 8.84 19.35 -9.05
C ASP A 35 8.86 17.82 -8.85
N SER A 36 8.11 17.06 -9.68
CA SER A 36 8.25 15.60 -9.80
C SER A 36 9.10 15.22 -11.02
N SER A 37 10.05 16.08 -11.42
CA SER A 37 11.38 15.51 -11.60
C SER A 37 11.68 14.85 -10.26
N VAL A 38 11.57 13.53 -10.25
CA VAL A 38 12.41 12.68 -9.42
C VAL A 38 13.78 13.35 -9.50
N SER A 39 14.10 14.22 -8.53
CA SER A 39 15.46 14.29 -8.04
C SER A 39 15.76 12.81 -7.88
N PRO A 40 16.76 12.25 -8.59
CA PRO A 40 17.23 10.95 -8.20
C PRO A 40 17.34 11.11 -6.70
N SER A 41 16.64 10.27 -5.93
CA SER A 41 17.03 10.10 -4.54
C SER A 41 18.53 10.06 -4.68
N ARG A 42 19.21 11.06 -4.11
CA ARG A 42 20.58 10.83 -3.73
C ARG A 42 20.35 9.71 -2.73
N ASP A 43 20.29 8.48 -3.26
CA ASP A 43 20.86 7.30 -2.66
C ASP A 43 22.15 7.87 -2.16
N LEU A 44 22.07 8.29 -0.90
CA LEU A 44 23.15 8.86 -0.14
C LEU A 44 24.20 7.81 -0.30
N ASP A 45 25.12 8.00 -1.26
CA ASP A 45 25.86 6.93 -1.94
C ASP A 45 26.23 5.89 -0.91
N LEU A 46 25.35 4.91 -0.76
CA LEU A 46 25.48 3.97 0.34
C LEU A 46 26.59 3.13 -0.23
N PRO A 47 27.81 3.21 0.35
CA PRO A 47 28.93 2.57 -0.30
C PRO A 47 28.50 1.14 -0.51
N THR A 48 28.57 0.69 -1.76
CA THR A 48 28.37 -0.69 -2.21
C THR A 48 29.50 -1.58 -1.66
N GLY A 49 29.87 -1.36 -0.41
CA GLY A 49 30.63 -2.27 0.40
C GLY A 49 29.70 -3.32 1.00
N PRO A 50 30.24 -4.48 1.37
CA PRO A 50 29.49 -5.47 2.12
C PRO A 50 28.95 -4.83 3.41
N ARG A 51 27.62 -4.79 3.56
CA ARG A 51 26.99 -4.51 4.85
C ARG A 51 27.43 -5.59 5.83
N LEU A 52 28.47 -5.29 6.60
CA LEU A 52 28.86 -6.07 7.76
C LEU A 52 27.85 -5.74 8.85
N ALA A 53 26.73 -6.48 8.86
CA ALA A 53 25.87 -6.54 10.03
C ALA A 53 26.76 -6.96 11.20
N ARG A 54 27.03 -6.04 12.13
CA ARG A 54 27.75 -6.42 13.34
C ARG A 54 26.89 -7.45 14.05
N LEU A 55 27.49 -8.57 14.43
CA LEU A 55 26.77 -9.53 15.25
C LEU A 55 26.27 -8.79 16.50
N PRO A 56 25.08 -9.14 17.01
CA PRO A 56 24.63 -8.68 18.31
C PRO A 56 25.77 -8.85 19.33
N PRO A 57 25.85 -8.00 20.36
CA PRO A 57 26.84 -8.14 21.42
C PRO A 57 26.93 -9.61 21.83
N ALA A 58 28.14 -10.18 21.78
CA ALA A 58 28.33 -11.60 22.05
C ALA A 58 27.96 -11.88 23.51
N TRP A 59 26.76 -12.42 23.72
CA TRP A 59 26.39 -13.01 24.99
C TRP A 59 27.34 -14.19 25.26
N PRO A 60 27.74 -14.45 26.52
CA PRO A 60 28.53 -15.62 26.85
C PRO A 60 27.75 -16.87 26.41
N GLN A 61 28.23 -17.56 25.37
CA GLN A 61 27.56 -18.75 24.85
C GLN A 61 27.64 -19.85 25.90
N ARG A 62 26.54 -20.12 26.60
CA ARG A 62 26.43 -21.32 27.40
C ARG A 62 26.25 -22.49 26.45
N HIS A 63 26.76 -23.68 26.81
CA HIS A 63 26.61 -24.88 25.98
C HIS A 63 25.13 -25.29 25.75
N GLN A 64 24.21 -24.70 26.51
CA GLN A 64 22.76 -24.97 26.48
C GLN A 64 21.98 -23.99 25.58
N ASP A 65 22.63 -22.96 25.01
CA ASP A 65 21.99 -21.94 24.17
C ASP A 65 21.96 -22.35 22.70
N VAL A 66 20.78 -22.31 22.07
CA VAL A 66 20.57 -22.61 20.65
C VAL A 66 19.98 -21.40 19.94
N PHE A 67 20.76 -20.81 19.03
CA PHE A 67 20.33 -19.70 18.19
C PHE A 67 19.60 -20.19 16.94
N ILE A 68 18.40 -19.67 16.71
CA ILE A 68 17.54 -20.06 15.59
C ILE A 68 17.61 -18.99 14.51
N THR A 69 17.95 -19.43 13.30
CA THR A 69 17.97 -18.58 12.12
C THR A 69 16.92 -19.05 11.11
N PRO A 70 16.44 -18.17 10.21
CA PRO A 70 15.48 -18.54 9.18
C PRO A 70 16.09 -19.32 8.01
N ARG A 71 17.42 -19.51 7.95
CA ARG A 71 18.09 -20.21 6.84
C ARG A 71 18.51 -21.65 7.16
N THR A 72 18.67 -21.98 8.44
CA THR A 72 19.09 -23.31 8.89
C THR A 72 18.04 -24.39 8.62
N HIS A 73 18.50 -25.61 8.32
CA HIS A 73 17.66 -26.77 8.02
C HIS A 73 16.88 -27.24 9.26
N PHE A 74 15.55 -27.34 9.16
CA PHE A 74 14.66 -27.56 10.30
C PHE A 74 14.85 -28.92 11.00
N PRO A 75 14.87 -30.07 10.28
CA PRO A 75 15.14 -31.38 10.90
C PRO A 75 16.48 -31.45 11.63
N ALA A 76 17.52 -30.82 11.08
CA ALA A 76 18.85 -30.81 11.70
C ALA A 76 18.86 -29.99 13.00
N GLN A 77 18.15 -28.86 13.04
CA GLN A 77 17.98 -28.09 14.28
C GLN A 77 17.18 -28.85 15.32
N LYS A 78 16.16 -29.60 14.90
CA LYS A 78 15.35 -30.42 15.80
C LYS A 78 16.21 -31.52 16.45
N GLN A 79 16.99 -32.24 15.63
CA GLN A 79 17.88 -33.28 16.12
C GLN A 79 18.91 -32.72 17.11
N LYS A 80 19.50 -31.56 16.80
CA LYS A 80 20.44 -30.89 17.70
C LYS A 80 19.85 -30.59 19.09
N VAL A 81 18.59 -30.15 19.15
CA VAL A 81 17.91 -29.91 20.43
C VAL A 81 17.65 -31.21 21.18
N LEU A 82 17.27 -32.28 20.47
CA LEU A 82 17.09 -33.60 21.07
C LEU A 82 18.41 -34.16 21.62
N ASP A 83 19.51 -33.97 20.91
CA ASP A 83 20.83 -34.42 21.34
C ASP A 83 21.28 -33.67 22.62
N LEU A 84 20.98 -32.36 22.73
CA LEU A 84 21.24 -31.58 23.94
C LEU A 84 20.40 -32.05 25.13
N LEU A 85 19.15 -32.46 24.89
CA LEU A 85 18.30 -33.06 25.92
C LEU A 85 18.84 -34.44 26.33
N ALA A 86 19.33 -35.23 25.37
CA ALA A 86 19.92 -36.55 25.62
C ALA A 86 21.25 -36.48 26.40
N GLN A 87 21.99 -35.38 26.28
CA GLN A 87 23.19 -35.09 27.08
C GLN A 87 22.90 -34.81 28.57
N GLY A 88 21.62 -34.75 28.97
CA GLY A 88 21.21 -34.60 30.36
C GLY A 88 21.14 -33.15 30.85
N HIS A 89 21.09 -32.17 29.94
CA HIS A 89 20.85 -30.78 30.32
C HIS A 89 19.42 -30.59 30.83
N THR A 90 19.27 -29.96 32.00
CA THR A 90 17.97 -29.70 32.65
C THR A 90 17.15 -28.64 31.92
N GLU A 91 17.81 -27.72 31.21
CA GLU A 91 17.19 -26.66 30.44
C GLU A 91 17.96 -26.38 29.15
N VAL A 92 17.24 -26.05 28.08
CA VAL A 92 17.79 -25.67 26.78
C VAL A 92 17.11 -24.37 26.36
N PHE A 93 17.90 -23.35 26.04
CA PHE A 93 17.38 -22.03 25.70
C PHE A 93 17.37 -21.83 24.19
N LEU A 94 16.19 -21.50 23.64
CA LEU A 94 15.99 -21.23 22.22
C LEU A 94 15.92 -19.73 21.98
N HIS A 95 16.98 -19.17 21.40
CA HIS A 95 17.08 -17.73 21.12
C HIS A 95 16.68 -17.46 19.67
N ALA A 96 15.68 -16.60 19.47
CA ALA A 96 15.20 -16.21 18.15
C ALA A 96 14.91 -14.71 18.09
N LEU A 97 15.27 -14.09 16.97
CA LEU A 97 15.10 -12.66 16.73
C LEU A 97 14.25 -12.43 15.47
N GLY A 98 13.31 -11.49 15.54
CA GLY A 98 12.51 -11.03 14.40
C GLY A 98 11.85 -12.16 13.59
N ALA A 99 12.23 -12.29 12.32
CA ALA A 99 11.65 -13.26 11.38
C ALA A 99 11.89 -14.74 11.76
N ALA A 100 12.80 -15.03 12.70
CA ALA A 100 13.06 -16.39 13.17
C ALA A 100 12.10 -16.86 14.27
N ILE A 101 11.31 -15.97 14.89
CA ILE A 101 10.45 -16.28 16.04
C ILE A 101 9.39 -17.35 15.72
N PRO A 102 8.63 -17.28 14.61
CA PRO A 102 7.63 -18.30 14.30
C PRO A 102 8.24 -19.70 14.12
N ARG A 103 9.45 -19.76 13.55
CA ARG A 103 10.18 -21.01 13.39
C ARG A 103 10.63 -21.59 14.73
N ALA A 104 11.03 -20.73 15.67
CA ALA A 104 11.42 -21.15 17.01
C ALA A 104 10.26 -21.78 17.78
N ILE A 105 9.08 -21.17 17.71
CA ILE A 105 7.86 -21.71 18.30
C ILE A 105 7.52 -23.07 17.68
N HIS A 106 7.59 -23.17 16.35
CA HIS A 106 7.35 -24.43 15.65
C HIS A 106 8.33 -25.53 16.08
N LEU A 107 9.61 -25.21 16.26
CA LEU A 107 10.62 -26.15 16.73
C LEU A 107 10.31 -26.62 18.17
N ALA A 108 9.98 -25.70 19.08
CA ALA A 108 9.68 -26.00 20.48
C ALA A 108 8.47 -26.95 20.60
N LEU A 109 7.38 -26.64 19.88
CA LEU A 109 6.19 -27.50 19.85
C LEU A 109 6.47 -28.86 19.23
N SER A 110 7.30 -28.91 18.18
CA SER A 110 7.68 -30.16 17.50
C SER A 110 8.52 -31.10 18.37
N VAL A 111 9.29 -30.54 19.32
CA VAL A 111 10.07 -31.31 20.29
C VAL A 111 9.17 -31.76 21.44
N GLN A 112 8.29 -30.87 21.93
CA GLN A 112 7.33 -31.21 22.98
C GLN A 112 6.35 -32.31 22.54
N SER A 113 5.93 -32.35 21.27
CA SER A 113 5.08 -33.43 20.75
C SER A 113 5.78 -34.79 20.69
N GLN A 114 7.11 -34.83 20.58
CA GLN A 114 7.89 -36.07 20.56
C GLN A 114 8.24 -36.58 21.96
N VAL A 115 8.61 -35.68 22.88
CA VAL A 115 9.03 -36.04 24.25
C VAL A 115 7.82 -36.15 25.19
N GLY A 116 6.73 -35.46 24.89
CA GLY A 116 5.52 -35.41 25.68
C GLY A 116 5.48 -34.24 26.68
N PRO A 117 4.29 -33.71 26.99
CA PRO A 117 4.12 -32.50 27.80
C PRO A 117 4.48 -32.68 29.28
N THR A 118 4.47 -33.93 29.78
CA THR A 118 4.80 -34.23 31.18
C THR A 118 6.30 -34.12 31.47
N LEU A 119 7.13 -34.43 30.48
CA LEU A 119 8.59 -34.44 30.61
C LEU A 119 9.24 -33.11 30.21
N LEU A 120 8.62 -32.36 29.30
CA LEU A 120 9.18 -31.12 28.77
C LEU A 120 8.17 -29.97 28.88
N GLN A 121 8.45 -29.05 29.81
CA GLN A 121 7.70 -27.81 30.01
C GLN A 121 8.35 -26.69 29.20
N ILE A 122 7.56 -26.02 28.35
CA ILE A 122 8.03 -24.88 27.56
C ILE A 122 7.75 -23.60 28.34
N ARG A 123 8.78 -22.76 28.54
CA ARG A 123 8.64 -21.42 29.10
C ARG A 123 9.04 -20.38 28.06
N THR A 124 8.18 -19.39 27.83
CA THR A 124 8.45 -18.27 26.92
C THR A 124 8.87 -17.03 27.70
N GLN A 125 10.00 -16.45 27.32
CA GLN A 125 10.47 -15.15 27.83
C GLN A 125 10.71 -14.24 26.63
N THR A 126 10.28 -12.98 26.73
CA THR A 126 10.49 -11.97 25.70
C THR A 126 11.42 -10.91 26.25
N ASP A 127 12.60 -10.79 25.64
CA ASP A 127 13.58 -9.75 25.99
C ASP A 127 13.73 -8.79 24.80
N THR A 128 13.96 -7.51 25.10
CA THR A 128 14.25 -6.49 24.08
C THR A 128 15.75 -6.42 23.83
N VAL A 129 16.17 -6.80 22.63
CA VAL A 129 17.57 -6.74 22.20
C VAL A 129 17.76 -5.50 21.32
N GLU A 130 18.57 -4.56 21.78
CA GLU A 130 18.96 -3.39 21.00
C GLU A 130 20.03 -3.80 19.98
N LEU A 131 19.64 -3.81 18.71
CA LEU A 131 20.55 -4.08 17.60
C LEU A 131 21.12 -2.76 17.12
N THR A 132 22.38 -2.49 17.45
CA THR A 132 23.10 -1.35 16.88
C THR A 132 23.61 -1.72 15.49
N ASP A 133 22.86 -1.33 14.46
CA ASP A 133 23.38 -1.33 13.10
C ASP A 133 24.37 -0.18 12.96
N CYS A 134 25.67 -0.49 12.96
CA CYS A 134 26.69 0.53 12.71
C CYS A 134 26.62 0.96 11.24
N GLY A 135 25.90 2.05 11.00
CA GLY A 135 26.12 2.87 9.81
C GLY A 135 27.46 3.58 9.94
N TYR A 136 28.43 3.15 9.14
CA TYR A 136 29.76 3.76 8.95
C TYR A 136 30.82 3.48 10.04
N TRP A 137 32.07 3.38 9.58
CA TRP A 137 33.26 3.34 10.43
C TRP A 137 33.55 4.77 10.90
N ASP A 138 33.09 5.13 12.08
CA ASP A 138 33.66 6.30 12.76
C ASP A 138 34.96 5.86 13.43
N GLU A 139 36.09 6.50 13.13
CA GLU A 139 37.40 6.18 13.72
C GLU A 139 37.44 6.43 15.23
N ASN A 140 36.43 7.10 15.80
CA ASN A 140 36.24 7.25 17.24
C ASN A 140 34.78 7.02 17.65
N PRO A 141 34.39 5.81 18.10
CA PRO A 141 33.04 5.61 18.62
C PRO A 141 32.82 6.47 19.87
N PRO A 142 31.71 7.23 19.96
CA PRO A 142 31.40 8.00 21.15
C PRO A 142 31.19 7.06 22.35
N LYS A 143 31.80 7.42 23.48
CA LYS A 143 31.67 6.67 24.73
C LYS A 143 30.22 6.72 25.21
N PHE A 144 29.69 5.52 25.45
CA PHE A 144 28.37 5.15 25.97
C PHE A 144 27.61 6.28 26.71
N GLY A 145 26.69 6.93 26.01
CA GLY A 145 25.77 7.93 26.55
C GLY A 145 24.36 7.36 26.66
N ARG A 146 23.92 7.17 27.91
CA ARG A 146 22.57 6.83 28.42
C ARG A 146 21.42 6.92 27.38
N SER A 147 20.92 5.77 26.94
CA SER A 147 19.78 5.66 26.03
C SER A 147 18.48 6.10 26.71
N ARG A 148 17.70 6.95 26.02
CA ARG A 148 16.33 7.27 26.42
C ARG A 148 15.40 6.16 25.94
N PRO A 149 14.42 5.71 26.74
CA PRO A 149 13.43 4.76 26.27
C PRO A 149 12.64 5.41 25.12
N ILE A 150 12.66 4.77 23.96
CA ILE A 150 11.76 5.10 22.86
C ILE A 150 10.43 4.42 23.20
N GLU A 151 9.41 5.20 23.53
CA GLU A 151 8.03 4.72 23.56
C GLU A 151 7.65 4.24 22.15
N LEU A 152 7.74 2.93 21.90
CA LEU A 152 7.08 2.32 20.75
C LEU A 152 5.60 2.14 21.08
N SER A 153 4.78 3.03 20.52
CA SER A 153 3.33 2.89 20.42
C SER A 153 2.94 1.49 19.91
N PRO A 154 2.10 0.73 20.62
CA PRO A 154 1.65 -0.59 20.18
C PRO A 154 0.48 -0.42 19.22
N ALA A 155 0.72 0.09 18.02
CA ALA A 155 -0.27 0.08 16.95
C ALA A 155 -0.17 -1.23 16.15
N ARG A 156 -0.57 -2.35 16.77
CA ARG A 156 -0.95 -3.55 16.01
C ARG A 156 -2.33 -3.29 15.38
N SER A 157 -2.36 -2.63 14.22
CA SER A 157 -3.60 -2.52 13.44
C SER A 157 -3.72 -3.72 12.51
N MET A 158 -4.68 -4.59 12.82
CA MET A 158 -5.16 -5.70 12.00
C MET A 158 -6.02 -5.22 10.81
N PHE A 159 -5.68 -4.10 10.18
CA PHE A 159 -6.21 -3.76 8.87
C PHE A 159 -5.20 -4.29 7.86
N PHE A 160 -5.65 -5.13 6.92
CA PHE A 160 -4.94 -5.48 5.68
C PHE A 160 -3.88 -4.42 5.39
N GLN A 161 -2.59 -4.78 5.45
CA GLN A 161 -1.53 -3.79 5.30
C GLN A 161 -1.89 -2.94 4.08
N LEU A 162 -2.04 -1.63 4.25
CA LEU A 162 -2.35 -0.74 3.12
C LEU A 162 -1.35 -1.00 1.99
N LYS A 163 -0.12 -1.37 2.35
CA LYS A 163 0.93 -1.87 1.46
C LYS A 163 0.53 -3.09 0.62
N GLU A 164 -0.21 -4.04 1.17
CA GLU A 164 -0.70 -5.24 0.49
C GLU A 164 -1.78 -4.88 -0.55
N ILE A 165 -2.77 -4.06 -0.18
CA ILE A 165 -3.80 -3.56 -1.11
C ILE A 165 -3.17 -2.68 -2.19
N LEU A 166 -2.26 -1.79 -1.79
CA LEU A 166 -1.51 -0.92 -2.70
C LEU A 166 -0.61 -1.74 -3.64
N ARG A 167 -0.07 -2.87 -3.16
CA ARG A 167 0.66 -3.86 -3.97
C ARG A 167 -0.26 -4.64 -4.92
N TRP A 168 -1.50 -4.94 -4.52
CA TRP A 168 -2.48 -5.67 -5.34
C TRP A 168 -3.08 -4.81 -6.45
N LEU A 169 -3.42 -3.56 -6.14
CA LEU A 169 -3.92 -2.61 -7.13
C LEU A 169 -2.78 -1.93 -7.91
N GLY A 170 -1.54 -1.98 -7.42
CA GLY A 170 -0.40 -1.30 -8.04
C GLY A 170 -0.52 0.23 -8.00
N LEU A 171 -1.31 0.76 -7.07
CA LEU A 171 -1.63 2.18 -7.00
C LEU A 171 -0.49 2.97 -6.37
N THR A 172 -0.12 4.09 -6.96
CA THR A 172 0.83 5.02 -6.36
C THR A 172 0.15 5.93 -5.33
N VAL A 173 0.93 6.45 -4.39
CA VAL A 173 0.45 7.47 -3.44
C VAL A 173 -0.12 8.68 -4.19
N TRP A 174 0.47 9.01 -5.33
CA TRP A 174 0.00 10.06 -6.22
C TRP A 174 -1.39 9.75 -6.81
N GLU A 175 -1.65 8.53 -7.30
CA GLU A 175 -2.97 8.17 -7.83
C GLU A 175 -4.07 8.30 -6.77
N ILE A 176 -3.79 7.89 -5.52
CA ILE A 176 -4.73 8.06 -4.40
C ILE A 176 -5.02 9.54 -4.15
N PHE A 177 -3.98 10.38 -4.18
CA PHE A 177 -4.13 11.82 -3.99
C PHE A 177 -4.99 12.46 -5.08
N VAL A 178 -4.75 12.13 -6.35
CA VAL A 178 -5.54 12.65 -7.48
C VAL A 178 -7.00 12.18 -7.39
N PHE A 179 -7.24 10.92 -7.02
CA PHE A 179 -8.60 10.42 -6.79
C PHE A 179 -9.32 11.15 -5.65
N LEU A 180 -8.63 11.40 -4.53
CA LEU A 180 -9.20 12.11 -3.39
C LEU A 180 -9.58 13.55 -3.75
N LEU A 181 -8.68 14.26 -4.44
CA LEU A 181 -8.93 15.62 -4.91
C LEU A 181 -10.11 15.68 -5.88
N ALA A 182 -10.17 14.76 -6.83
CA ALA A 182 -11.26 14.69 -7.80
C ALA A 182 -12.60 14.36 -7.14
N PHE A 183 -12.62 13.46 -6.16
CA PHE A 183 -13.83 13.13 -5.40
C PHE A 183 -14.33 14.32 -4.58
N LEU A 184 -13.42 15.06 -3.94
CA LEU A 184 -13.77 16.28 -3.21
C LEU A 184 -14.42 17.31 -4.14
N LEU A 185 -13.83 17.57 -5.31
CA LEU A 185 -14.41 18.48 -6.30
C LEU A 185 -15.77 18.00 -6.78
N PHE A 186 -15.91 16.71 -7.09
CA PHE A 186 -17.19 16.11 -7.46
C PHE A 186 -18.26 16.29 -6.38
N THR A 187 -17.94 16.04 -5.11
CA THR A 187 -18.89 16.22 -3.99
C THR A 187 -19.32 17.68 -3.86
N ILE A 188 -18.42 18.64 -4.02
CA ILE A 188 -18.75 20.07 -4.01
C ILE A 188 -19.71 20.41 -5.17
N LEU A 189 -19.42 19.97 -6.40
CA LEU A 189 -20.28 20.24 -7.56
C LEU A 189 -21.65 19.56 -7.42
N LEU A 190 -21.70 18.36 -6.87
CA LEU A 190 -22.93 17.61 -6.65
C LEU A 190 -23.81 18.28 -5.59
N THR A 191 -23.22 18.70 -4.47
CA THR A 191 -23.93 19.42 -3.39
C THR A 191 -24.47 20.75 -3.88
N LEU A 192 -23.68 21.53 -4.64
CA LEU A 192 -24.16 22.77 -5.27
C LEU A 192 -25.36 22.52 -6.20
N LYS A 193 -25.32 21.45 -7.00
CA LYS A 193 -26.44 21.10 -7.88
C LYS A 193 -27.71 20.71 -7.10
N VAL A 194 -27.57 19.95 -6.02
CA VAL A 194 -28.70 19.45 -5.22
C VAL A 194 -29.31 20.55 -4.33
N GLU A 195 -28.48 21.40 -3.72
CA GLU A 195 -28.95 22.41 -2.75
C GLU A 195 -29.29 23.77 -3.36
N LEU A 196 -28.55 24.24 -4.38
CA LEU A 196 -28.79 25.55 -5.01
C LEU A 196 -29.64 25.49 -6.29
N TRP A 197 -30.11 24.31 -6.71
CA TRP A 197 -31.02 24.13 -7.84
C TRP A 197 -30.51 24.78 -9.13
N VAL A 198 -29.18 24.84 -9.29
CA VAL A 198 -28.56 25.40 -10.48
C VAL A 198 -28.73 24.40 -11.62
N ASP A 199 -29.15 24.86 -12.81
CA ASP A 199 -29.33 24.06 -14.04
C ASP A 199 -27.99 23.60 -14.66
N ILE A 200 -27.05 23.13 -13.83
CA ILE A 200 -25.77 22.59 -14.26
C ILE A 200 -26.02 21.18 -14.80
N SER A 201 -25.54 20.89 -16.00
CA SER A 201 -25.63 19.55 -16.58
C SER A 201 -24.86 18.51 -15.73
N TYR A 202 -25.39 17.30 -15.59
CA TYR A 202 -24.70 16.21 -14.86
C TYR A 202 -23.31 15.93 -15.46
N TRP A 203 -23.14 16.10 -16.77
CA TRP A 203 -21.84 16.00 -17.44
C TRP A 203 -20.75 16.92 -16.85
N ILE A 204 -21.12 18.13 -16.41
CA ILE A 204 -20.18 19.07 -15.79
C ILE A 204 -19.89 18.66 -14.35
N VAL A 205 -20.91 18.19 -13.62
CA VAL A 205 -20.74 17.68 -12.25
C VAL A 205 -19.78 16.49 -12.21
N PHE A 206 -19.86 15.58 -13.20
CA PHE A 206 -18.96 14.42 -13.31
C PHE A 206 -17.59 14.74 -13.95
N SER A 207 -17.40 15.92 -14.52
CA SER A 207 -16.15 16.29 -15.22
C SER A 207 -14.87 16.10 -14.38
N PRO A 208 -14.81 16.50 -13.09
CA PRO A 208 -13.61 16.29 -12.27
C PRO A 208 -13.21 14.81 -12.17
N LEU A 209 -14.20 13.92 -12.16
CA LEU A 209 -14.00 12.48 -12.05
C LEU A 209 -13.45 11.87 -13.35
N PHE A 210 -13.87 12.40 -14.51
CA PHE A 210 -13.35 11.98 -15.82
C PHE A 210 -11.94 12.51 -16.09
N VAL A 211 -11.64 13.74 -15.65
CA VAL A 211 -10.29 14.32 -15.74
C VAL A 211 -9.30 13.49 -14.92
N CYS A 212 -9.71 13.02 -13.74
CA CYS A 212 -8.92 12.10 -12.92
C CYS A 212 -8.58 10.78 -13.64
N ASP A 213 -9.57 10.17 -14.31
CA ASP A 213 -9.34 8.92 -15.05
C ASP A 213 -8.37 9.13 -16.22
N ALA A 214 -8.44 10.28 -16.89
CA ALA A 214 -7.50 10.63 -17.95
C ALA A 214 -6.05 10.78 -17.43
N PHE A 215 -5.86 11.42 -16.27
CA PHE A 215 -4.54 11.51 -15.65
C PHE A 215 -3.99 10.14 -15.23
N ASN A 216 -4.83 9.27 -14.66
CA ASN A 216 -4.42 7.92 -14.27
C ASN A 216 -4.10 7.04 -15.50
N ALA A 217 -4.87 7.16 -16.58
CA ALA A 217 -4.59 6.48 -17.84
C ALA A 217 -3.26 6.97 -18.47
N TYR A 218 -3.01 8.28 -18.44
CA TYR A 218 -1.76 8.86 -18.92
C TYR A 218 -0.54 8.36 -18.14
N PHE A 219 -0.63 8.31 -16.80
CA PHE A 219 0.42 7.76 -15.95
C PHE A 219 0.67 6.28 -16.26
N CYS A 220 -0.39 5.48 -16.44
CA CYS A 220 -0.28 4.08 -16.85
C CYS A 220 0.47 3.92 -18.19
N VAL A 221 0.22 4.80 -19.16
CA VAL A 221 0.94 4.80 -20.46
C VAL A 221 2.42 5.16 -20.28
N ILE A 222 2.76 6.14 -19.43
CA ILE A 222 4.17 6.47 -19.14
C ILE A 222 4.90 5.27 -18.54
N VAL A 223 4.28 4.61 -17.56
CA VAL A 223 4.87 3.43 -16.90
C VAL A 223 5.03 2.27 -17.90
N LEU A 224 4.09 2.09 -18.83
CA LEU A 224 4.20 1.13 -19.93
C LEU A 224 5.39 1.42 -20.84
N ILE A 225 5.57 2.67 -21.27
CA ILE A 225 6.69 3.08 -22.13
C ILE A 225 8.02 2.85 -21.43
N ARG A 226 8.14 3.19 -20.15
CA ARG A 226 9.36 2.97 -19.37
C ARG A 226 9.69 1.47 -19.27
N MET A 227 8.70 0.63 -19.01
CA MET A 227 8.89 -0.82 -18.93
C MET A 227 9.17 -1.47 -20.29
N TYR A 228 8.73 -0.85 -21.39
CA TYR A 228 9.07 -1.30 -22.75
C TYR A 228 10.56 -1.14 -23.04
N ILE A 229 11.19 -0.07 -22.55
CA ILE A 229 12.62 0.22 -22.78
C ILE A 229 13.53 -0.72 -21.97
N GLU A 230 13.13 -1.13 -20.76
CA GLU A 230 13.96 -1.93 -19.84
C GLU A 230 13.97 -3.46 -20.12
N THR A 231 13.43 -3.93 -21.26
CA THR A 231 13.51 -5.32 -21.77
C THR A 231 12.91 -6.46 -20.93
N SER A 232 12.49 -6.24 -19.67
CA SER A 232 11.80 -7.25 -18.84
C SER A 232 10.27 -7.13 -18.90
N TYR A 233 9.66 -7.49 -20.04
CA TYR A 233 8.29 -7.06 -20.36
C TYR A 233 7.14 -7.90 -19.77
N LYS A 234 7.30 -9.21 -19.53
CA LYS A 234 6.13 -10.10 -19.35
C LYS A 234 5.31 -9.88 -18.07
N SER A 235 5.95 -9.79 -16.90
CA SER A 235 5.26 -9.61 -15.62
C SER A 235 4.84 -8.15 -15.37
N ALA A 236 5.65 -7.22 -15.86
CA ALA A 236 5.42 -5.79 -15.89
C ALA A 236 4.21 -5.40 -16.74
N LEU A 237 4.15 -5.89 -17.99
CA LEU A 237 3.06 -5.61 -18.93
C LEU A 237 1.74 -6.19 -18.41
N LEU A 238 1.75 -7.41 -17.87
CA LEU A 238 0.54 -8.02 -17.31
C LEU A 238 -0.03 -7.18 -16.16
N ARG A 239 0.84 -6.58 -15.33
CA ARG A 239 0.42 -5.68 -14.25
C ARG A 239 -0.17 -4.36 -14.78
N ALA A 240 0.45 -3.77 -15.80
CA ALA A 240 -0.04 -2.53 -16.40
C ALA A 240 -1.34 -2.73 -17.20
N LEU A 241 -1.47 -3.85 -17.92
CA LEU A 241 -2.70 -4.25 -18.60
C LEU A 241 -3.84 -4.49 -17.58
N TRP A 242 -3.52 -5.10 -16.45
CA TRP A 242 -4.49 -5.26 -15.37
C TRP A 242 -4.97 -3.89 -14.87
N SER A 243 -4.06 -2.97 -14.56
CA SER A 243 -4.42 -1.61 -14.13
C SER A 243 -5.28 -0.87 -15.17
N LEU A 244 -4.89 -0.91 -16.45
CA LEU A 244 -5.64 -0.29 -17.54
C LEU A 244 -7.07 -0.84 -17.66
N PHE A 245 -7.22 -2.17 -17.51
CA PHE A 245 -8.53 -2.82 -17.53
C PHE A 245 -9.42 -2.34 -16.36
N LEU A 246 -8.85 -2.20 -15.15
CA LEU A 246 -9.60 -1.68 -13.99
C LEU A 246 -10.06 -0.24 -14.23
N ILE A 247 -9.18 0.63 -14.74
CA ILE A 247 -9.49 2.03 -15.04
C ILE A 247 -10.61 2.12 -16.09
N LEU A 248 -10.53 1.32 -17.15
CA LEU A 248 -11.55 1.30 -18.21
C LEU A 248 -12.93 0.87 -17.68
N MET A 249 -12.99 -0.17 -16.83
CA MET A 249 -14.26 -0.62 -16.24
C MET A 249 -14.88 0.44 -15.32
N LEU A 250 -14.06 1.15 -14.54
CA LEU A 250 -14.54 2.25 -13.70
C LEU A 250 -15.02 3.45 -14.55
N PHE A 251 -14.36 3.73 -15.67
CA PHE A 251 -14.80 4.76 -16.61
C PHE A 251 -16.17 4.44 -17.21
N ILE A 252 -16.38 3.20 -17.67
CA ILE A 252 -17.68 2.74 -18.21
C ILE A 252 -18.78 2.88 -17.17
N PHE A 253 -18.53 2.48 -15.92
CA PHE A 253 -19.47 2.65 -14.81
C PHE A 253 -19.88 4.12 -14.63
N LYS A 254 -18.91 5.04 -14.55
CA LYS A 254 -19.15 6.48 -14.38
C LYS A 254 -19.93 7.07 -15.56
N TYR A 255 -19.59 6.64 -16.78
CA TYR A 255 -20.29 7.06 -17.99
C TYR A 255 -21.75 6.61 -17.97
N MET A 256 -22.03 5.33 -17.70
CA MET A 256 -23.40 4.81 -17.60
C MET A 256 -24.19 5.51 -16.49
N LEU A 257 -23.54 5.83 -15.37
CA LEU A 257 -24.16 6.55 -14.27
C LEU A 257 -24.51 8.01 -14.65
N CYS A 258 -23.64 8.70 -15.38
CA CYS A 258 -23.90 10.05 -15.91
C CYS A 258 -25.04 10.06 -16.92
N VAL A 259 -25.08 9.07 -17.82
CA VAL A 259 -26.18 8.89 -18.77
C VAL A 259 -27.48 8.65 -18.01
N LYS A 260 -27.50 7.73 -17.03
CA LYS A 260 -28.69 7.44 -16.22
C LYS A 260 -29.22 8.66 -15.47
N LEU A 261 -28.35 9.51 -14.92
CA LEU A 261 -28.76 10.74 -14.23
C LEU A 261 -29.29 11.81 -15.20
N THR A 262 -28.86 11.79 -16.45
CA THR A 262 -29.32 12.71 -17.50
C THR A 262 -30.62 12.24 -18.15
N SER A 263 -30.76 10.94 -18.43
CA SER A 263 -31.93 10.31 -19.02
C SER A 263 -32.78 9.68 -17.91
N SER A 264 -33.76 10.42 -17.41
CA SER A 264 -34.71 10.01 -16.36
C SER A 264 -35.50 8.75 -16.72
N GLY A 265 -34.89 7.55 -16.57
CA GLY A 265 -35.63 6.28 -16.47
C GLY A 265 -35.22 5.11 -17.36
N THR A 266 -34.40 5.26 -18.41
CA THR A 266 -34.25 4.19 -19.41
C THR A 266 -33.38 3.00 -18.98
N TYR A 267 -32.36 3.20 -18.16
CA TYR A 267 -31.43 2.12 -17.76
C TYR A 267 -31.72 1.64 -16.33
N GLU A 268 -31.76 0.34 -16.10
CA GLU A 268 -31.91 -0.17 -14.73
C GLU A 268 -30.63 0.00 -13.91
N TYR A 269 -30.76 0.13 -12.59
CA TYR A 269 -29.58 0.21 -11.71
C TYR A 269 -28.72 -1.06 -11.80
N SER A 270 -29.34 -2.22 -12.04
CA SER A 270 -28.67 -3.50 -12.31
C SER A 270 -27.63 -3.38 -13.43
N GLU A 271 -28.01 -2.79 -14.57
CA GLU A 271 -27.14 -2.60 -15.73
C GLU A 271 -26.00 -1.62 -15.42
N VAL A 272 -26.30 -0.52 -14.73
CA VAL A 272 -25.30 0.51 -14.39
C VAL A 272 -24.23 -0.07 -13.46
N PHE A 273 -24.58 -0.89 -12.47
CA PHE A 273 -23.61 -1.44 -11.50
C PHE A 273 -22.85 -2.68 -12.00
N THR A 274 -23.24 -3.26 -13.15
CA THR A 274 -22.63 -4.50 -13.68
C THR A 274 -21.10 -4.43 -13.83
N PRO A 275 -20.50 -3.34 -14.36
CA PRO A 275 -19.04 -3.24 -14.47
C PRO A 275 -18.32 -3.31 -13.12
N VAL A 276 -18.92 -2.76 -12.06
CA VAL A 276 -18.35 -2.77 -10.70
C VAL A 276 -18.42 -4.16 -10.08
N PHE A 277 -19.52 -4.88 -10.29
CA PHE A 277 -19.63 -6.27 -9.82
C PHE A 277 -18.60 -7.17 -10.50
N ILE A 278 -18.40 -7.04 -11.80
CA ILE A 278 -17.35 -7.79 -12.54
C ILE A 278 -15.96 -7.45 -11.99
N LEU A 279 -15.69 -6.17 -11.75
CA LEU A 279 -14.44 -5.70 -11.15
C LEU A 279 -14.18 -6.34 -9.78
N LEU A 280 -15.20 -6.37 -8.93
CA LEU A 280 -15.11 -6.92 -7.57
C LEU A 280 -14.81 -8.42 -7.60
N HIS A 281 -15.45 -9.18 -8.48
CA HIS A 281 -15.16 -10.62 -8.66
C HIS A 281 -13.73 -10.85 -9.17
N LEU A 282 -13.25 -10.03 -10.10
CA LEU A 282 -11.88 -10.11 -10.61
C LEU A 282 -10.83 -9.84 -9.53
N VAL A 283 -11.07 -8.85 -8.65
CA VAL A 283 -10.19 -8.59 -7.50
C VAL A 283 -10.25 -9.74 -6.48
N MET A 284 -11.43 -10.31 -6.23
CA MET A 284 -11.60 -11.45 -5.33
C MET A 284 -10.82 -12.69 -5.80
N VAL A 285 -10.91 -13.04 -7.09
CA VAL A 285 -10.15 -14.17 -7.65
C VAL A 285 -8.64 -13.97 -7.51
N LYS A 286 -8.15 -12.74 -7.71
CA LYS A 286 -6.72 -12.41 -7.53
C LYS A 286 -6.27 -12.54 -6.09
N ALA A 287 -7.10 -12.14 -5.13
CA ALA A 287 -6.80 -12.30 -3.71
C ALA A 287 -6.63 -13.78 -3.32
N CYS A 288 -7.42 -14.68 -3.92
CA CYS A 288 -7.32 -16.12 -3.66
C CYS A 288 -6.09 -16.80 -4.27
N GLN A 289 -5.49 -16.24 -5.33
CA GLN A 289 -4.33 -16.83 -6.03
C GLN A 289 -2.98 -16.52 -5.37
N LEU A 290 -2.94 -15.67 -4.33
CA LEU A 290 -1.71 -15.14 -3.73
C LEU A 290 -1.39 -15.73 -2.34
N HIS A 291 -2.10 -16.78 -1.92
CA HIS A 291 -1.83 -17.59 -0.74
C HIS A 291 -1.25 -18.95 -1.16
#